data_AF-A0A453LF10-F1
#
_entry.id   AF-A0A453LF10-F1
#
_cell.length_a   1.000
_cell.length_b   1.000
_cell.length_c   1.000
_cell.angle_alpha   90.00
_cell.angle_beta   90.00
_cell.angle_gamma   90.00
#
_symmetry.space_group_name_H-M   'P 1'
#
loop_
_entity.id
_entity.type
_entity.pdbx_description
1 polymer ?
#
loop_
_entity_poly.entity_id
_entity_poly.type
_entity_poly.pdbx_seq_one_letter_code
_entity_poly.pdbx_strand_id
1 'polypeptide(L)'
;SDLLIGLGNAEDAVLKIANEVQAGVIYTEEEVEQCVCSVLANVESSLSNGSFTRGNPPEIKFWSAPLYDYKSLRQLSTSRNQFLNEKFSTTTALPAPTLPTLNVELDTGSLPTLEELKVFLKESRMAQDNWVPIKSTSARSILKAALIQRKIKSNVSLSDGDGENIEDITTSAGAPGRKIAGSMFASESSLEVRGGTDITLDALDAYLKYLEGTGKASWQELHDKVRFAETRDGASFRTLFGNAIQLGVISRRRAYQETIQYERDRNAGFLSPFGYSTPTVTSAVDAICSLEWYWLLALKSQVSIEGNYPLKFWRWKGYLIQVYICWP
;
A
#
# COMPACT_ATOMS: atom_id res chain seq x y z
N SER A 1 -10.83 -23.69 5.23
CA SER A 1 -11.44 -22.36 5.26
C SER A 1 -11.83 -21.99 3.84
N ASP A 2 -12.56 -20.90 3.64
CA ASP A 2 -12.80 -20.31 2.32
C ASP A 2 -12.80 -18.77 2.42
N LEU A 3 -12.76 -18.08 1.28
CA LEU A 3 -12.82 -16.61 1.18
C LEU A 3 -14.26 -16.17 0.86
N LEU A 4 -14.89 -15.48 1.80
CA LEU A 4 -16.21 -14.86 1.59
C LEU A 4 -16.04 -13.49 0.93
N ILE A 5 -16.76 -13.25 -0.16
CA ILE A 5 -16.72 -12.00 -0.90
C ILE A 5 -18.10 -11.33 -0.86
N GLY A 6 -18.19 -10.21 -0.15
CA GLY A 6 -19.37 -9.34 -0.14
C GLY A 6 -19.17 -8.11 -1.03
N LEU A 7 -20.19 -7.76 -1.82
CA LEU A 7 -20.24 -6.51 -2.58
C LEU A 7 -21.27 -5.57 -1.95
N GLY A 8 -20.83 -4.41 -1.49
CA GLY A 8 -21.69 -3.43 -0.84
C GLY A 8 -20.94 -2.55 0.16
N ASN A 9 -21.69 -1.88 1.03
CA ASN A 9 -21.16 -1.17 2.18
C ASN A 9 -20.59 -2.18 3.19
N ALA A 10 -19.41 -1.86 3.75
CA ALA A 10 -18.73 -2.76 4.68
C ALA A 10 -19.55 -2.97 5.97
N GLU A 11 -20.26 -1.93 6.43
CA GLU A 11 -21.13 -1.97 7.60
C GLU A 11 -22.20 -3.06 7.47
N ASP A 12 -22.94 -3.04 6.36
CA ASP A 12 -24.05 -3.96 6.11
C ASP A 12 -23.54 -5.38 5.85
N ALA A 13 -22.48 -5.52 5.05
CA ALA A 13 -21.92 -6.81 4.70
C ALA A 13 -21.33 -7.53 5.93
N VAL A 14 -20.54 -6.83 6.74
CA VAL A 14 -19.94 -7.40 7.96
C VAL A 14 -21.02 -7.72 8.99
N LEU A 15 -22.01 -6.84 9.19
CA LEU A 15 -23.12 -7.08 10.11
C LEU A 15 -23.93 -8.32 9.73
N LYS A 16 -24.20 -8.51 8.43
CA LYS A 16 -24.91 -9.70 7.92
C LYS A 16 -24.10 -10.97 8.18
N ILE A 17 -22.83 -11.00 7.78
CA ILE A 17 -21.97 -12.17 7.95
C ILE A 17 -21.80 -12.52 9.44
N ALA A 18 -21.53 -11.51 10.28
CA ALA A 18 -21.36 -11.71 11.72
C ALA A 18 -22.60 -12.34 12.36
N ASN A 19 -23.79 -11.97 11.89
CA ASN A 19 -25.06 -12.57 12.31
C ASN A 19 -25.23 -14.02 11.86
N GLU A 20 -24.93 -14.31 10.59
CA GLU A 20 -25.06 -15.65 10.02
C GLU A 20 -24.12 -16.66 10.69
N VAL A 21 -22.87 -16.26 10.96
CA VAL A 21 -21.88 -17.13 11.60
C VAL A 21 -21.92 -17.08 13.13
N GLN A 22 -22.76 -16.24 13.72
CA GLN A 22 -22.82 -15.98 15.17
C GLN A 22 -21.42 -15.66 15.72
N ALA A 23 -20.72 -14.74 15.06
CA ALA A 23 -19.35 -14.39 15.40
C ALA A 23 -19.30 -13.80 16.82
N GLY A 24 -18.41 -14.33 17.66
CA GLY A 24 -18.10 -13.72 18.97
C GLY A 24 -17.02 -12.65 18.90
N VAL A 25 -16.09 -12.79 17.95
CA VAL A 25 -14.94 -11.89 17.76
C VAL A 25 -14.65 -11.72 16.28
N ILE A 26 -14.33 -10.51 15.86
CA ILE A 26 -13.87 -10.18 14.51
C ILE A 26 -12.44 -9.67 14.61
N TYR A 27 -11.51 -10.34 13.92
CA TYR A 27 -10.12 -9.92 13.87
C TYR A 27 -9.86 -9.11 12.60
N THR A 28 -9.22 -7.95 12.74
CA THR A 28 -8.80 -7.10 11.61
C THR A 28 -7.42 -6.51 11.88
N GLU A 29 -6.67 -6.19 10.83
CA GLU A 29 -5.36 -5.53 10.98
C GLU A 29 -5.56 -4.09 11.49
N GLU A 30 -4.62 -3.58 12.30
CA GLU A 30 -4.54 -2.16 12.64
C GLU A 30 -4.34 -1.32 11.38
N GLU A 31 -5.14 -0.26 11.20
CA GLU A 31 -5.12 0.56 10.00
C GLU A 31 -4.73 2.00 10.30
N VAL A 32 -3.92 2.60 9.42
CA VAL A 32 -3.45 3.99 9.57
C VAL A 32 -4.13 4.98 8.63
N GLU A 33 -4.79 4.47 7.60
CA GLU A 33 -5.42 5.30 6.57
C GLU A 33 -6.75 5.85 7.05
N GLN A 34 -6.92 7.17 7.00
CA GLN A 34 -8.13 7.82 7.49
C GLN A 34 -9.42 7.24 6.89
N CYS A 35 -9.45 6.97 5.58
CA CYS A 35 -10.63 6.39 4.93
C CYS A 35 -10.96 4.99 5.49
N VAL A 36 -9.94 4.15 5.68
CA VAL A 36 -10.12 2.78 6.19
C VAL A 36 -10.49 2.81 7.67
N CYS A 37 -9.84 3.66 8.47
CA CYS A 37 -10.20 3.88 9.87
C CYS A 37 -11.66 4.36 10.01
N SER A 38 -12.13 5.25 9.12
CA SER A 38 -13.52 5.70 9.12
C SER A 38 -14.49 4.55 8.80
N VAL A 39 -14.17 3.69 7.84
CA VAL A 39 -14.98 2.48 7.54
C VAL A 39 -15.01 1.55 8.76
N LEU A 40 -13.88 1.30 9.40
CA LEU A 40 -13.81 0.45 10.59
C LEU A 40 -14.65 1.02 11.75
N ALA A 41 -14.59 2.32 11.98
CA ALA A 41 -15.42 2.98 13.00
C ALA A 41 -16.92 2.87 12.71
N ASN A 42 -17.32 2.98 11.43
CA ASN A 42 -18.71 2.79 11.04
C ASN A 42 -19.16 1.32 11.21
N VAL A 43 -18.30 0.36 10.88
CA VAL A 43 -18.55 -1.07 11.10
C VAL A 43 -18.70 -1.35 12.60
N GLU A 44 -17.81 -0.84 13.43
CA GLU A 44 -17.88 -0.99 14.90
C GLU A 44 -19.16 -0.39 15.47
N SER A 45 -19.55 0.79 15.00
CA SER A 45 -20.82 1.43 15.38
C SER A 45 -22.02 0.60 14.94
N SER A 46 -21.99 0.06 13.73
CA SER A 46 -23.08 -0.76 13.17
C SER A 46 -23.21 -2.10 13.89
N LEU A 47 -22.10 -2.72 14.27
CA LEU A 47 -22.09 -3.93 15.09
C LEU A 47 -22.57 -3.64 16.52
N SER A 48 -22.22 -2.50 17.09
CA SER A 48 -22.68 -2.12 18.45
C SER A 48 -24.19 -1.84 18.50
N ASN A 49 -24.74 -1.26 17.43
CA ASN A 49 -26.15 -0.90 17.33
C ASN A 49 -27.02 -1.98 16.65
N GLY A 50 -26.39 -2.99 16.06
CA GLY A 50 -27.06 -4.04 15.29
C GLY A 50 -27.85 -5.01 16.16
N SER A 51 -28.92 -5.56 15.59
CA SER A 51 -29.66 -6.65 16.23
C SER A 51 -29.01 -7.99 15.90
N PHE A 52 -28.70 -8.79 16.92
CA PHE A 52 -28.17 -10.14 16.75
C PHE A 52 -29.20 -11.20 17.10
N THR A 53 -29.34 -12.21 16.24
CA THR A 53 -30.31 -13.30 16.44
C THR A 53 -29.98 -14.14 17.67
N ARG A 54 -28.70 -14.23 18.03
CA ARG A 54 -28.23 -14.94 19.22
C ARG A 54 -26.90 -14.37 19.71
N GLY A 55 -26.81 -14.06 21.00
CA GLY A 55 -25.57 -13.62 21.65
C GLY A 55 -25.42 -12.10 21.76
N ASN A 56 -24.25 -11.69 22.25
CA ASN A 56 -23.85 -10.30 22.33
C ASN A 56 -23.24 -9.85 20.99
N PRO A 57 -23.22 -8.54 20.69
CA PRO A 57 -22.50 -8.03 19.52
C PRO A 57 -21.03 -8.48 19.54
N PRO A 58 -20.45 -8.83 18.37
CA PRO A 58 -19.07 -9.28 18.27
C PRO A 58 -18.10 -8.17 18.68
N GLU A 59 -17.05 -8.55 19.39
CA GLU A 59 -15.93 -7.65 19.71
C GLU A 59 -14.98 -7.57 18.51
N ILE A 60 -14.64 -6.37 18.04
CA ILE A 60 -13.56 -6.19 17.06
C ILE A 60 -12.22 -6.18 17.80
N LYS A 61 -11.29 -7.05 17.37
CA LYS A 61 -9.92 -7.10 17.86
C LYS A 61 -8.94 -6.75 16.75
N PHE A 62 -8.12 -5.75 17.03
CA PHE A 62 -7.06 -5.34 16.14
C PHE A 62 -5.79 -6.16 16.39
N TRP A 63 -5.12 -6.56 15.32
CA TRP A 63 -3.80 -7.15 15.37
C TRP A 63 -2.83 -6.37 14.48
N SER A 64 -1.55 -6.40 14.80
CA SER A 64 -0.52 -5.81 13.95
C SER A 64 0.68 -6.73 13.82
N ALA A 65 1.41 -6.56 12.72
CA ALA A 65 2.51 -7.40 12.31
C ALA A 65 3.73 -6.57 11.88
N PRO A 66 4.23 -5.67 12.75
CA PRO A 66 5.32 -4.77 12.40
C PRO A 66 6.60 -5.57 12.07
N LEU A 67 7.43 -4.98 11.21
CA LEU A 67 8.75 -5.51 10.90
C LEU A 67 9.68 -5.42 12.11
N TYR A 68 9.59 -4.35 12.90
CA TYR A 68 10.45 -4.13 14.06
C TYR A 68 9.75 -4.50 15.36
N ASP A 69 10.51 -5.13 16.26
CA ASP A 69 10.10 -5.36 17.65
C ASP A 69 10.36 -4.09 18.48
N TYR A 70 9.29 -3.36 18.76
CA TYR A 70 9.31 -2.15 19.58
C TYR A 70 8.41 -2.32 20.81
N LYS A 71 8.85 -1.76 21.94
CA LYS A 71 8.10 -1.87 23.22
C LYS A 71 6.93 -0.92 23.31
N SER A 72 7.04 0.27 22.71
CA SER A 72 6.00 1.29 22.76
C SER A 72 6.09 2.25 21.58
N LEU A 73 4.95 2.52 20.94
CA LEU A 73 4.83 3.55 19.89
C LEU A 73 5.27 4.93 20.39
N ARG A 74 5.09 5.25 21.68
CA ARG A 74 5.50 6.54 22.26
C ARG A 74 7.00 6.75 22.22
N GLN A 75 7.78 5.67 22.36
CA GLN A 75 9.24 5.72 22.41
C GLN A 75 9.88 5.78 21.02
N LEU A 76 9.11 5.55 19.95
CA LEU A 76 9.64 5.60 18.59
C LEU A 76 9.98 7.03 18.19
N SER A 77 11.19 7.22 17.64
CA SER A 77 11.59 8.52 17.11
C SER A 77 10.78 8.92 15.87
N THR A 78 10.38 10.19 15.84
CA THR A 78 9.78 10.85 14.67
C THR A 78 10.80 11.25 13.60
N SER A 79 12.11 11.07 13.87
CA SER A 79 13.19 11.27 12.92
C SER A 79 13.69 9.93 12.39
N ARG A 80 13.69 9.76 11.06
CA ARG A 80 14.16 8.54 10.40
C ARG A 80 15.58 8.17 10.81
N ASN A 81 16.49 9.14 10.84
CA ASN A 81 17.90 8.88 11.14
C ASN A 81 18.08 8.37 12.57
N GLN A 82 17.33 8.93 13.52
CA GLN A 82 17.38 8.47 14.91
C GLN A 82 16.73 7.09 15.05
N PHE A 83 15.60 6.85 14.38
CA PHE A 83 14.96 5.53 14.34
C PHE A 83 15.91 4.45 13.79
N LEU A 84 16.66 4.73 12.72
CA LEU A 84 17.65 3.79 12.18
C LEU A 84 18.81 3.56 13.17
N ASN A 85 19.19 4.56 13.96
CA ASN A 85 20.23 4.44 14.98
C ASN A 85 19.78 3.62 16.20
N GLU A 86 18.48 3.49 16.45
CA GLU A 86 17.91 2.70 17.54
C GLU A 86 18.09 1.18 17.32
N LYS A 87 18.40 0.73 16.09
CA LYS A 87 18.75 -0.66 15.74
C LYS A 87 17.77 -1.70 16.32
N PHE A 88 16.48 -1.48 16.10
CA PHE A 88 15.45 -2.43 16.53
C PHE A 88 15.68 -3.83 15.95
N SER A 89 15.33 -4.84 16.75
CA SER A 89 15.33 -6.23 16.28
C SER A 89 14.20 -6.44 15.29
N THR A 90 14.43 -7.23 14.25
CA THR A 90 13.41 -7.55 13.25
C THR A 90 12.62 -8.79 13.65
N THR A 91 11.31 -8.73 13.51
CA THR A 91 10.39 -9.83 13.81
C THR A 91 10.33 -10.81 12.64
N THR A 92 10.28 -12.11 12.95
CA THR A 92 10.21 -13.16 11.92
C THR A 92 8.81 -13.20 11.30
N ALA A 93 8.69 -13.45 10.00
CA ALA A 93 7.40 -13.72 9.37
C ALA A 93 6.83 -15.05 9.88
N LEU A 94 5.53 -15.07 10.11
CA LEU A 94 4.83 -16.27 10.53
C LEU A 94 4.62 -17.21 9.33
N PRO A 95 4.72 -18.53 9.51
CA PRO A 95 4.37 -19.48 8.46
C PRO A 95 2.88 -19.41 8.15
N ALA A 96 2.50 -19.84 6.95
CA ALA A 96 1.09 -19.90 6.55
C ALA A 96 0.32 -20.84 7.50
N PRO A 97 -0.77 -20.38 8.15
CA PRO A 97 -1.53 -21.21 9.06
C PRO A 97 -2.34 -22.26 8.29
N THR A 98 -2.50 -23.44 8.88
CA THR A 98 -3.49 -24.42 8.41
C THR A 98 -4.84 -24.08 9.05
N LEU A 99 -5.78 -23.59 8.25
CA LEU A 99 -7.10 -23.18 8.72
C LEU A 99 -8.11 -24.32 8.57
N PRO A 100 -9.02 -24.52 9.55
CA PRO A 100 -10.04 -25.55 9.48
C PRO A 100 -11.02 -25.29 8.32
N THR A 101 -11.60 -26.35 7.77
CA THR A 101 -12.63 -26.26 6.72
C THR A 101 -13.85 -25.51 7.24
N LEU A 102 -14.42 -24.64 6.41
CA LEU A 102 -15.65 -23.94 6.77
C LEU A 102 -16.80 -24.95 6.68
N ASN A 103 -17.41 -25.28 7.81
CA ASN A 103 -18.48 -26.29 7.91
C ASN A 103 -19.89 -25.68 7.79
N VAL A 104 -19.98 -24.38 7.51
CA VAL A 104 -21.25 -23.66 7.35
C VAL A 104 -21.47 -23.43 5.86
N GLU A 105 -22.62 -23.84 5.34
CA GLU A 105 -23.07 -23.49 3.99
C GLU A 105 -23.39 -22.00 3.94
N LEU A 106 -22.35 -21.18 3.71
CA LEU A 106 -22.49 -19.75 3.44
C LEU A 106 -22.36 -19.53 1.94
N ASP A 107 -23.10 -18.55 1.43
CA ASP A 107 -22.83 -18.04 0.09
C ASP A 107 -21.45 -17.37 0.10
N THR A 108 -20.47 -18.03 -0.53
CA THR A 108 -19.10 -17.53 -0.62
C THR A 108 -19.00 -16.26 -1.45
N GLY A 109 -20.04 -15.94 -2.23
CA GLY A 109 -20.00 -14.87 -3.21
C GLY A 109 -19.06 -15.20 -4.37
N SER A 110 -19.19 -14.43 -5.45
CA SER A 110 -18.29 -14.52 -6.60
C SER A 110 -17.38 -13.29 -6.66
N LEU A 111 -16.13 -13.48 -7.09
CA LEU A 111 -15.23 -12.36 -7.36
C LEU A 111 -15.85 -11.49 -8.49
N PRO A 112 -16.17 -10.22 -8.22
CA PRO A 112 -16.86 -9.39 -9.20
C PRO A 112 -15.97 -9.10 -10.40
N THR A 113 -16.59 -9.00 -11.57
CA THR A 113 -15.87 -8.59 -12.78
C THR A 113 -15.55 -7.09 -12.75
N LEU A 114 -14.56 -6.67 -13.54
CA LEU A 114 -14.22 -5.25 -13.65
C LEU A 114 -15.41 -4.41 -14.13
N GLU A 115 -16.25 -4.97 -15.00
CA GLU A 115 -17.44 -4.26 -15.50
C GLU A 115 -18.52 -4.14 -14.43
N GLU A 116 -18.76 -5.19 -13.63
CA GLU A 116 -19.64 -5.13 -12.46
C GLU A 116 -19.19 -4.05 -11.46
N LEU A 117 -17.89 -3.99 -11.16
CA LEU A 117 -17.34 -2.96 -10.27
C LEU A 117 -17.50 -1.55 -10.85
N LYS A 118 -17.31 -1.37 -12.16
CA LYS A 118 -17.52 -0.06 -12.81
C LYS A 118 -18.98 0.38 -12.75
N VAL A 119 -19.92 -0.54 -12.94
CA VAL A 119 -21.36 -0.26 -12.83
C VAL A 119 -21.69 0.14 -11.39
N PHE A 120 -21.27 -0.68 -10.43
CA PHE A 120 -21.48 -0.40 -8.99
C PHE A 120 -20.91 0.96 -8.57
N LEU A 121 -19.70 1.30 -9.01
CA LEU A 121 -19.08 2.61 -8.69
C LEU A 121 -19.79 3.80 -9.34
N LYS A 122 -20.42 3.61 -10.52
CA LYS A 122 -21.20 4.68 -11.15
C LYS A 122 -22.51 4.90 -10.39
N GLU A 123 -23.16 3.82 -9.96
CA GLU A 123 -24.40 3.86 -9.21
C GLU A 123 -24.19 4.48 -7.82
N SER A 124 -23.08 4.18 -7.14
CA SER A 124 -22.76 4.74 -5.82
C SER A 124 -22.38 6.23 -5.86
N ARG A 125 -21.69 6.69 -6.91
CA ARG A 125 -21.32 8.12 -7.10
C ARG A 125 -22.51 9.03 -7.38
N MET A 126 -23.65 8.49 -7.79
CA MET A 126 -24.85 9.28 -8.03
C MET A 126 -25.52 9.75 -6.71
N ALA A 127 -25.15 9.17 -5.57
CA ALA A 127 -25.79 9.44 -4.28
C ALA A 127 -25.05 10.44 -3.38
N GLN A 128 -23.72 10.62 -3.52
CA GLN A 128 -22.98 11.58 -2.70
C GLN A 128 -21.65 12.02 -3.34
N ASP A 129 -21.51 13.34 -3.44
CA ASP A 129 -20.29 14.14 -3.63
C ASP A 129 -19.72 14.40 -5.04
N ASN A 130 -19.74 15.71 -5.36
CA ASN A 130 -18.93 16.43 -6.34
C ASN A 130 -17.43 16.33 -6.00
N TRP A 131 -16.81 15.16 -6.17
CA TRP A 131 -15.35 15.03 -6.12
C TRP A 131 -14.76 15.49 -7.46
N VAL A 132 -14.26 16.72 -7.50
CA VAL A 132 -13.42 17.17 -8.63
C VAL A 132 -12.14 16.31 -8.62
N PRO A 133 -11.82 15.60 -9.71
CA PRO A 133 -10.65 14.75 -9.75
C PRO A 133 -9.38 15.59 -9.55
N ILE A 134 -8.59 15.25 -8.52
CA ILE A 134 -7.27 15.85 -8.21
C ILE A 134 -6.30 15.83 -9.41
N LYS A 135 -6.59 15.04 -10.45
CA LYS A 135 -5.82 15.05 -11.71
C LYS A 135 -5.77 16.43 -12.39
N SER A 136 -6.71 17.34 -12.12
CA SER A 136 -6.67 18.71 -12.65
C SER A 136 -5.85 19.71 -11.81
N THR A 137 -5.49 19.35 -10.58
CA THR A 137 -4.94 20.30 -9.62
C THR A 137 -3.61 19.78 -9.10
N SER A 138 -2.55 20.02 -9.87
CA SER A 138 -1.21 19.60 -9.47
C SER A 138 -0.75 20.39 -8.25
N ALA A 139 -0.01 19.76 -7.32
CA ALA A 139 0.57 20.47 -6.19
C ALA A 139 1.43 21.68 -6.63
N ARG A 140 1.99 21.62 -7.86
CA ARG A 140 2.71 22.72 -8.51
C ARG A 140 1.79 23.88 -8.90
N SER A 141 0.57 23.65 -9.35
CA SER A 141 -0.38 24.73 -9.66
C SER A 141 -0.92 25.40 -8.40
N ILE A 142 -1.14 24.62 -7.32
CA ILE A 142 -1.53 25.15 -6.00
C ILE A 142 -0.40 26.00 -5.41
N LEU A 143 0.85 25.51 -5.44
CA LEU A 143 2.02 26.29 -5.00
C LEU A 143 2.26 27.53 -5.87
N LYS A 144 2.09 27.43 -7.19
CA LYS A 144 2.16 28.60 -8.08
C LYS A 144 1.05 29.61 -7.75
N ALA A 145 -0.18 29.18 -7.52
CA ALA A 145 -1.29 30.06 -7.14
C ALA A 145 -1.03 30.75 -5.79
N ALA A 146 -0.51 30.01 -4.80
CA ALA A 146 -0.12 30.57 -3.50
C ALA A 146 1.06 31.54 -3.62
N LEU A 147 2.03 31.26 -4.49
CA LEU A 147 3.16 32.16 -4.79
C LEU A 147 2.72 33.40 -5.58
N ILE A 148 1.75 33.27 -6.49
CA ILE A 148 1.15 34.40 -7.23
C ILE A 148 0.34 35.28 -6.27
N GLN A 149 -0.47 34.70 -5.38
CA GLN A 149 -1.17 35.43 -4.31
C GLN A 149 -0.19 36.14 -3.36
N ARG A 150 0.98 35.55 -3.10
CA ARG A 150 2.05 36.19 -2.31
C ARG A 150 2.77 37.31 -3.08
N LYS A 151 2.94 37.18 -4.40
CA LYS A 151 3.50 38.21 -5.30
C LYS A 151 2.57 39.42 -5.48
N ILE A 152 1.26 39.25 -5.40
CA ILE A 152 0.28 40.36 -5.45
C ILE A 152 0.42 41.29 -4.22
N LYS A 153 1.12 40.85 -3.16
CA LYS A 153 1.47 41.67 -1.98
C LYS A 153 2.83 42.37 -2.06
N SER A 154 3.59 42.19 -3.13
CA SER A 154 4.88 42.85 -3.34
C SER A 154 5.03 43.28 -4.80
N ASN A 155 4.80 44.56 -5.06
CA ASN A 155 4.96 45.19 -6.36
C ASN A 155 6.42 45.10 -6.84
N VAL A 156 6.75 44.15 -7.72
CA VAL A 156 7.87 44.24 -8.66
C VAL A 156 7.49 43.52 -9.95
N SER A 157 7.34 44.28 -11.03
CA SER A 157 7.17 43.83 -12.40
C SER A 157 8.48 43.27 -12.95
N LEU A 158 8.46 42.03 -13.45
CA LEU A 158 9.46 41.53 -14.40
C LEU A 158 8.77 40.65 -15.45
N SER A 159 9.23 40.85 -16.67
CA SER A 159 8.66 40.55 -17.98
C SER A 159 8.35 39.09 -18.29
N ASP A 160 7.31 38.94 -19.09
CA ASP A 160 6.84 37.72 -19.77
C ASP A 160 7.90 37.16 -20.72
N GLY A 161 7.99 35.84 -20.79
CA GLY A 161 8.90 35.11 -21.66
C GLY A 161 8.32 33.76 -22.05
N ASP A 162 7.69 33.75 -23.22
CA ASP A 162 7.38 32.67 -24.17
C ASP A 162 7.28 31.22 -23.66
N GLY A 163 6.03 30.79 -23.49
CA GLY A 163 5.39 29.77 -24.34
C GLY A 163 6.25 28.70 -25.01
N GLU A 164 6.68 27.70 -24.26
CA GLU A 164 6.94 26.37 -24.82
C GLU A 164 5.74 25.45 -24.56
N ASN A 165 5.06 25.09 -25.65
CA ASN A 165 4.06 24.03 -25.72
C ASN A 165 4.70 22.71 -25.28
N ILE A 166 4.49 22.32 -24.02
CA ILE A 166 4.65 20.92 -23.62
C ILE A 166 3.39 20.22 -24.07
N GLU A 167 3.49 19.57 -25.23
CA GLU A 167 2.47 18.68 -25.75
C GLU A 167 1.99 17.73 -24.65
N ASP A 168 0.68 17.74 -24.47
CA ASP A 168 -0.06 16.84 -23.61
C ASP A 168 0.38 15.40 -23.83
N ILE A 169 1.07 14.82 -22.84
CA ILE A 169 1.06 13.36 -22.66
C ILE A 169 -0.34 13.02 -22.15
N THR A 170 -1.27 13.03 -23.09
CA THR A 170 -2.57 12.38 -22.96
C THR A 170 -2.28 10.97 -22.48
N THR A 171 -2.78 10.65 -21.29
CA THR A 171 -2.85 9.26 -20.84
C THR A 171 -3.88 8.62 -21.75
N SER A 172 -3.38 8.03 -22.84
CA SER A 172 -4.18 7.28 -23.78
C SER A 172 -5.03 6.30 -22.99
N ALA A 173 -6.34 6.37 -23.26
CA ALA A 173 -7.29 5.37 -22.82
C ALA A 173 -6.83 4.01 -23.38
N GLY A 174 -6.03 3.29 -22.60
CA GLY A 174 -5.59 1.95 -22.92
C GLY A 174 -6.78 1.00 -22.88
N ALA A 175 -6.95 0.25 -23.97
CA ALA A 175 -7.89 -0.84 -24.14
C ALA A 175 -8.01 -1.74 -22.89
N PRO A 176 -9.14 -2.45 -22.68
CA PRO A 176 -9.32 -3.36 -21.54
C PRO A 176 -8.11 -4.29 -21.44
N GLY A 177 -7.33 -4.14 -20.36
CA GLY A 177 -6.07 -4.85 -20.16
C GLY A 177 -6.32 -6.34 -20.26
N ARG A 178 -5.91 -6.93 -21.38
CA ARG A 178 -6.01 -8.37 -21.60
C ARG A 178 -5.05 -9.02 -20.62
N LYS A 179 -5.57 -9.83 -19.70
CA LYS A 179 -4.77 -10.62 -18.76
C LYS A 179 -3.78 -11.46 -19.56
N ILE A 180 -2.50 -11.12 -19.49
CA ILE A 180 -1.46 -11.91 -20.17
C ILE A 180 -1.27 -13.18 -19.34
N ALA A 181 -1.64 -14.33 -19.91
CA ALA A 181 -1.41 -15.61 -19.26
C ALA A 181 0.11 -15.78 -19.01
N GLY A 182 0.48 -16.02 -17.75
CA GLY A 182 1.89 -16.19 -17.35
C GLY A 182 2.68 -14.92 -17.04
N SER A 183 2.13 -13.72 -17.22
CA SER A 183 2.83 -12.47 -16.85
C SER A 183 2.82 -12.22 -15.34
N MET A 184 3.90 -11.61 -14.85
CA MET A 184 4.03 -11.10 -13.48
C MET A 184 3.30 -9.77 -13.25
N PHE A 185 2.80 -9.13 -14.31
CA PHE A 185 2.19 -7.80 -14.28
C PHE A 185 0.70 -7.84 -14.58
N ALA A 186 -0.02 -6.80 -14.14
CA ALA A 186 -1.46 -6.68 -14.37
C ALA A 186 -1.79 -6.43 -15.85
N SER A 187 -0.91 -5.72 -16.56
CA SER A 187 -1.02 -5.44 -18.00
C SER A 187 0.37 -5.20 -18.59
N GLU A 188 0.48 -5.23 -19.92
CA GLU A 188 1.73 -4.94 -20.66
C GLU A 188 2.29 -3.56 -20.33
N SER A 189 1.43 -2.58 -20.05
CA SER A 189 1.84 -1.21 -19.72
C SER A 189 2.08 -1.00 -18.22
N SER A 190 1.65 -1.93 -17.36
CA SER A 190 1.81 -1.80 -15.92
C SER A 190 3.29 -1.94 -15.54
N LEU A 191 3.72 -1.13 -14.57
CA LEU A 191 4.98 -1.34 -13.85
C LEU A 191 4.73 -2.05 -12.51
N GLU A 192 3.48 -2.22 -12.11
CA GLU A 192 3.13 -2.81 -10.81
C GLU A 192 2.95 -4.32 -10.95
N VAL A 193 3.59 -5.06 -10.06
CA VAL A 193 3.48 -6.52 -9.96
C VAL A 193 2.02 -6.89 -9.66
N ARG A 194 1.52 -7.90 -10.37
CA ARG A 194 0.15 -8.39 -10.21
C ARG A 194 -0.05 -8.99 -8.81
N GLY A 195 -1.27 -8.85 -8.30
CA GLY A 195 -1.70 -9.54 -7.09
C GLY A 195 -1.52 -11.07 -7.14
N GLY A 196 -1.37 -11.65 -5.95
CA GLY A 196 -1.05 -13.06 -5.73
C GLY A 196 0.32 -13.20 -5.06
N THR A 197 0.34 -13.84 -3.89
CA THR A 197 1.54 -13.95 -3.05
C THR A 197 2.66 -14.70 -3.76
N ASP A 198 2.37 -15.83 -4.41
CA ASP A 198 3.39 -16.64 -5.10
C ASP A 198 4.01 -15.91 -6.30
N ILE A 199 3.18 -15.19 -7.07
CA ILE A 199 3.63 -14.37 -8.20
C ILE A 199 4.52 -13.24 -7.71
N THR A 200 4.11 -12.59 -6.61
CA THR A 200 4.88 -11.49 -6.01
C THR A 200 6.21 -11.98 -5.46
N LEU A 201 6.27 -13.18 -4.88
CA LEU A 201 7.50 -13.79 -4.40
C LEU A 201 8.44 -14.21 -5.54
N ASP A 202 7.93 -14.83 -6.61
CA ASP A 202 8.74 -15.14 -7.81
C ASP A 202 9.25 -13.85 -8.48
N ALA A 203 8.44 -12.78 -8.48
CA ALA A 203 8.86 -11.47 -8.95
C ALA A 203 9.94 -10.85 -8.06
N LEU A 204 9.81 -10.96 -6.74
CA LEU A 204 10.83 -10.48 -5.79
C LEU A 204 12.15 -11.23 -6.01
N ASP A 205 12.10 -12.53 -6.22
CA ASP A 205 13.30 -13.32 -6.50
C ASP A 205 13.98 -12.88 -7.82
N ALA A 206 13.19 -12.66 -8.86
CA ALA A 206 13.65 -12.13 -10.13
C ALA A 206 14.30 -10.73 -9.98
N TYR A 207 13.72 -9.87 -9.13
CA TYR A 207 14.24 -8.54 -8.84
C TYR A 207 15.59 -8.59 -8.14
N LEU A 208 15.70 -9.42 -7.10
CA LEU A 208 16.95 -9.58 -6.35
C LEU A 208 18.07 -10.07 -7.27
N LYS A 209 17.78 -11.01 -8.17
CA LYS A 209 18.73 -11.56 -9.15
C LYS A 209 18.86 -10.76 -10.45
N TYR A 210 18.35 -9.53 -10.52
CA TYR A 210 18.36 -8.70 -11.74
C TYR A 210 19.75 -8.58 -12.38
N LEU A 211 20.79 -8.42 -11.56
CA LEU A 211 22.15 -8.17 -12.04
C LEU A 211 22.98 -9.44 -12.22
N GLU A 212 22.46 -10.62 -11.84
CA GLU A 212 23.12 -11.92 -12.05
C GLU A 212 22.89 -12.49 -13.45
N GLY A 213 21.91 -11.95 -14.20
CA GLY A 213 21.43 -12.54 -15.44
C GLY A 213 20.64 -13.82 -15.19
N THR A 214 19.66 -14.10 -16.05
CA THR A 214 18.80 -15.29 -15.90
C THR A 214 18.44 -15.90 -17.24
N GLY A 215 18.38 -17.23 -17.29
CA GLY A 215 17.82 -17.97 -18.43
C GLY A 215 16.30 -18.18 -18.35
N LYS A 216 15.65 -17.75 -17.26
CA LYS A 216 14.20 -17.94 -17.07
C LYS A 216 13.45 -16.85 -17.84
N ALA A 217 12.77 -17.26 -18.91
CA ALA A 217 12.03 -16.33 -19.78
C ALA A 217 11.00 -15.47 -19.02
N SER A 218 10.39 -16.00 -17.95
CA SER A 218 9.41 -15.25 -17.13
C SER A 218 10.02 -14.10 -16.33
N TRP A 219 11.34 -14.13 -16.08
CA TRP A 219 12.03 -13.06 -15.35
C TRP A 219 12.52 -11.94 -16.28
N GLN A 220 12.63 -12.21 -17.58
CA GLN A 220 13.06 -11.21 -18.56
C GLN A 220 12.08 -10.03 -18.61
N GLU A 221 10.78 -10.31 -18.55
CA GLU A 221 9.74 -9.27 -18.47
C GLU A 221 9.98 -8.34 -17.27
N LEU A 222 10.27 -8.90 -16.10
CA LEU A 222 10.55 -8.13 -14.90
C LEU A 222 11.85 -7.33 -15.03
N HIS A 223 12.91 -7.92 -15.58
CA HIS A 223 14.20 -7.25 -15.78
C HIS A 223 14.09 -6.05 -16.72
N ASP A 224 13.29 -6.17 -17.78
CA ASP A 224 13.00 -5.04 -18.66
C ASP A 224 12.23 -3.94 -17.91
N LYS A 225 11.24 -4.31 -17.10
CA LYS A 225 10.47 -3.37 -16.28
C LYS A 225 11.29 -2.66 -15.21
N VAL A 226 12.28 -3.34 -14.62
CA VAL A 226 13.26 -2.73 -13.70
C VAL A 226 14.00 -1.60 -14.41
N ARG A 227 14.50 -1.82 -15.63
CA ARG A 227 15.20 -0.78 -16.41
C ARG A 227 14.33 0.44 -16.68
N PHE A 228 13.06 0.22 -17.01
CA PHE A 228 12.11 1.33 -17.23
C PHE A 228 11.76 2.08 -15.94
N ALA A 229 11.65 1.39 -14.81
CA ALA A 229 11.26 1.97 -13.54
C ALA A 229 12.43 2.63 -12.78
N GLU A 230 13.67 2.33 -13.14
CA GLU A 230 14.88 2.82 -12.49
C GLU A 230 15.24 4.25 -12.94
N THR A 231 14.48 5.24 -12.46
CA THR A 231 14.76 6.66 -12.75
C THR A 231 15.90 7.23 -11.90
N ARG A 232 16.19 6.58 -10.77
CA ARG A 232 17.30 6.80 -9.85
C ARG A 232 17.57 5.48 -9.14
N ASP A 233 18.76 5.35 -8.57
CA ASP A 233 19.16 4.14 -7.84
C ASP A 233 18.10 3.72 -6.81
N GLY A 234 17.57 2.51 -6.98
CA GLY A 234 16.56 1.87 -6.15
C GLY A 234 15.11 2.30 -6.35
N ALA A 235 14.82 3.20 -7.30
CA ALA A 235 13.44 3.64 -7.57
C ALA A 235 12.54 2.53 -8.12
N SER A 236 13.11 1.56 -8.83
CA SER A 236 12.39 0.43 -9.41
C SER A 236 11.65 -0.38 -8.36
N PHE A 237 12.26 -0.66 -7.20
CA PHE A 237 11.65 -1.52 -6.19
C PHE A 237 10.29 -0.98 -5.74
N ARG A 238 10.26 0.30 -5.37
CA ARG A 238 9.04 0.94 -4.87
C ARG A 238 7.97 1.03 -5.95
N THR A 239 8.37 1.19 -7.21
CA THR A 239 7.46 1.23 -8.36
C THR A 239 6.84 -0.13 -8.65
N LEU A 240 7.65 -1.19 -8.57
CA LEU A 240 7.25 -2.57 -8.88
C LEU A 240 6.44 -3.21 -7.74
N PHE A 241 6.93 -3.09 -6.50
CA PHE A 241 6.43 -3.83 -5.34
C PHE A 241 5.66 -2.98 -4.33
N GLY A 242 5.66 -1.65 -4.48
CA GLY A 242 5.02 -0.73 -3.53
C GLY A 242 3.57 -1.10 -3.23
N ASN A 243 2.77 -1.30 -4.27
CA ASN A 243 1.36 -1.67 -4.13
C ASN A 243 1.18 -3.08 -3.55
N ALA A 244 2.04 -4.05 -3.92
CA ALA A 244 1.94 -5.41 -3.43
C ALA A 244 2.22 -5.50 -1.91
N ILE A 245 3.23 -4.77 -1.42
CA ILE A 245 3.54 -4.66 0.01
C ILE A 245 2.43 -3.91 0.75
N GLN A 246 1.93 -2.83 0.13
CA GLN A 246 0.94 -1.95 0.72
C GLN A 246 -0.45 -2.58 0.85
N LEU A 247 -0.85 -3.42 -0.10
CA LEU A 247 -2.11 -4.18 -0.08
C LEU A 247 -1.99 -5.48 0.72
N GLY A 248 -0.83 -5.76 1.32
CA GLY A 248 -0.60 -6.99 2.09
C GLY A 248 -0.50 -8.26 1.25
N VAL A 249 -0.34 -8.17 -0.09
CA VAL A 249 -0.11 -9.34 -0.96
C VAL A 249 1.14 -10.10 -0.53
N ILE A 250 2.16 -9.35 -0.12
CA ILE A 250 3.32 -9.84 0.62
C ILE A 250 3.52 -8.97 1.86
N SER A 251 3.76 -9.58 3.01
CA SER A 251 4.03 -8.82 4.24
C SER A 251 5.42 -8.18 4.20
N ARG A 252 5.56 -7.03 4.86
CA ARG A 252 6.85 -6.33 5.03
C ARG A 252 7.91 -7.25 5.67
N ARG A 253 7.51 -8.02 6.69
CA ARG A 253 8.35 -9.05 7.33
C ARG A 253 8.86 -10.07 6.34
N ARG A 254 7.96 -10.65 5.53
CA ARG A 254 8.35 -11.68 4.56
C ARG A 254 9.25 -11.10 3.48
N ALA A 255 8.88 -9.99 2.87
CA ALA A 255 9.71 -9.33 1.86
C ALA A 255 11.12 -9.01 2.36
N TYR A 256 11.23 -8.51 3.60
CA TYR A 256 12.51 -8.23 4.24
C TYR A 256 13.33 -9.50 4.46
N GLN A 257 12.70 -10.54 5.00
CA GLN A 257 13.38 -11.80 5.28
C GLN A 257 13.87 -12.50 4.02
N GLU A 258 13.05 -12.60 2.98
CA GLU A 258 13.47 -13.20 1.70
C GLU A 258 14.67 -12.44 1.12
N THR A 259 14.64 -11.10 1.21
CA THR A 259 15.74 -10.24 0.75
C THR A 259 17.03 -10.47 1.55
N ILE A 260 16.94 -10.51 2.88
CA ILE A 260 18.10 -10.75 3.74
C ILE A 260 18.60 -12.19 3.63
N GLN A 261 17.71 -13.16 3.47
CA GLN A 261 18.08 -14.56 3.29
C GLN A 261 18.84 -14.75 1.98
N TYR A 262 18.37 -14.16 0.89
CA TYR A 262 19.09 -14.14 -0.38
C TYR A 262 20.51 -13.54 -0.24
N GLU A 263 20.65 -12.41 0.46
CA GLU A 263 21.97 -11.80 0.68
C GLU A 263 22.88 -12.67 1.56
N ARG A 264 22.32 -13.37 2.56
CA ARG A 264 23.06 -14.34 3.39
C ARG A 264 23.51 -15.55 2.60
N ASP A 265 22.66 -16.11 1.76
CA ASP A 265 22.97 -17.28 0.92
C ASP A 265 24.11 -16.95 -0.06
N ARG A 266 24.23 -15.67 -0.45
CA ARG A 266 25.33 -15.13 -1.24
C ARG A 266 26.58 -14.75 -0.41
N ASN A 267 26.64 -15.16 0.86
CA ASN A 267 27.67 -14.81 1.83
C ASN A 267 27.92 -13.30 1.98
N ALA A 268 26.87 -12.47 1.97
CA ALA A 268 26.95 -11.01 2.04
C ALA A 268 27.90 -10.39 0.98
N GLY A 269 27.96 -11.01 -0.20
CA GLY A 269 28.85 -10.60 -1.29
C GLY A 269 30.25 -11.23 -1.29
N PHE A 270 30.59 -12.10 -0.34
CA PHE A 270 31.92 -12.74 -0.28
C PHE A 270 32.18 -13.73 -1.43
N LEU A 271 31.12 -14.30 -2.04
CA LEU A 271 31.23 -15.23 -3.18
C LEU A 271 31.35 -14.56 -4.55
N SER A 272 31.38 -13.22 -4.64
CA SER A 272 31.85 -12.53 -5.85
C SER A 272 32.36 -11.13 -5.51
N PRO A 273 33.62 -10.78 -5.84
CA PRO A 273 34.12 -9.41 -5.74
C PRO A 273 33.40 -8.42 -6.66
N PHE A 274 32.50 -8.91 -7.52
CA PHE A 274 31.63 -8.13 -8.38
C PHE A 274 30.19 -8.24 -7.87
N GLY A 275 29.84 -7.37 -6.92
CA GLY A 275 28.57 -7.30 -6.19
C GLY A 275 27.37 -6.92 -7.04
N TYR A 276 27.11 -7.70 -8.09
CA TYR A 276 26.07 -7.42 -9.07
C TYR A 276 24.71 -7.19 -8.39
N SER A 277 24.22 -8.05 -7.50
CA SER A 277 22.90 -7.82 -6.84
C SER A 277 22.89 -6.98 -5.55
N THR A 278 24.03 -6.43 -5.09
CA THR A 278 24.04 -5.62 -3.86
C THR A 278 23.17 -4.36 -3.96
N PRO A 279 23.08 -3.67 -5.12
CA PRO A 279 22.19 -2.53 -5.28
C PRO A 279 20.70 -2.89 -5.16
N THR A 280 20.26 -4.02 -5.71
CA THR A 280 18.84 -4.44 -5.65
C THR A 280 18.44 -4.86 -4.24
N VAL A 281 19.30 -5.60 -3.53
CA VAL A 281 19.12 -5.93 -2.11
C VAL A 281 19.02 -4.66 -1.26
N THR A 282 19.97 -3.73 -1.44
CA THR A 282 20.00 -2.47 -0.69
C THR A 282 18.73 -1.64 -0.94
N SER A 283 18.30 -1.58 -2.20
CA SER A 283 17.09 -0.86 -2.61
C SER A 283 15.82 -1.45 -2.02
N ALA A 284 15.71 -2.78 -2.05
CA ALA A 284 14.60 -3.51 -1.44
C ALA A 284 14.54 -3.27 0.08
N VAL A 285 15.67 -3.43 0.77
CA VAL A 285 15.78 -3.20 2.22
C VAL A 285 15.41 -1.77 2.58
N ASP A 286 16.00 -0.77 1.93
CA ASP A 286 15.72 0.64 2.25
C ASP A 286 14.26 1.00 1.99
N ALA A 287 13.67 0.50 0.90
CA ALA A 287 12.26 0.74 0.60
C ALA A 287 11.32 0.07 1.61
N ILE A 288 11.57 -1.19 2.00
CA ILE A 288 10.74 -1.91 2.99
C ILE A 288 10.85 -1.23 4.36
N CYS A 289 12.07 -0.93 4.82
CA CYS A 289 12.30 -0.21 6.07
C CYS A 289 11.66 1.19 6.05
N SER A 290 11.65 1.86 4.90
CA SER A 290 10.95 3.13 4.74
C SER A 290 9.44 3.01 4.90
N LEU A 291 8.83 2.05 4.20
CA LEU A 291 7.40 1.81 4.29
C LEU A 291 6.98 1.49 5.72
N GLU A 292 7.78 0.67 6.41
CA GLU A 292 7.60 0.37 7.83
C GLU A 292 7.66 1.62 8.69
N TRP A 293 8.72 2.43 8.56
CA TRP A 293 8.88 3.62 9.38
C TRP A 293 7.73 4.63 9.20
N TYR A 294 7.28 4.84 7.95
CA TYR A 294 6.11 5.69 7.69
C TYR A 294 4.83 5.14 8.30
N TRP A 295 4.64 3.82 8.28
CA TRP A 295 3.50 3.16 8.91
C TRP A 295 3.52 3.33 10.43
N LEU A 296 4.67 3.09 11.07
CA LEU A 296 4.83 3.25 12.52
C LEU A 296 4.65 4.71 12.96
N LEU A 297 5.14 5.66 12.16
CA LEU A 297 4.92 7.08 12.41
C LEU A 297 3.43 7.43 12.34
N ALA A 298 2.69 6.83 11.40
CA ALA A 298 1.26 7.01 11.27
C ALA A 298 0.50 6.39 12.45
N LEU A 299 0.83 5.16 12.88
CA LEU A 299 0.28 4.56 14.10
C LEU A 299 0.58 5.39 15.35
N LYS A 300 1.83 5.86 15.51
CA LYS A 300 2.21 6.70 16.66
C LYS A 300 1.33 7.95 16.74
N SER A 301 0.98 8.56 15.61
CA SER A 301 0.14 9.76 15.58
C SER A 301 -1.30 9.54 16.05
N GLN A 302 -1.83 8.32 15.90
CA GLN A 302 -3.17 7.97 16.37
C GLN A 302 -3.19 7.78 17.89
N VAL A 303 -2.10 7.25 18.47
CA VAL A 303 -2.00 6.93 19.90
C VAL A 303 -1.41 8.06 20.74
N SER A 304 -0.61 8.93 20.12
CA SER A 304 0.17 9.96 20.79
C SER A 304 0.03 11.29 20.07
N ILE A 305 -0.82 12.16 20.61
CA ILE A 305 -0.91 13.56 20.17
C ILE A 305 0.23 14.33 20.88
N GLU A 306 1.47 14.05 20.49
CA GLU A 306 2.64 14.81 20.93
C GLU A 306 2.75 16.07 20.05
N GLY A 307 1.92 17.07 20.35
CA GLY A 307 1.86 18.35 19.65
C GLY A 307 0.44 18.92 19.56
N ASN A 308 0.31 20.21 19.28
CA ASN A 308 -1.00 20.88 19.18
C ASN A 308 -1.85 20.44 17.96
N TYR A 309 -1.37 19.51 17.13
CA TYR A 309 -1.94 19.24 15.81
C TYR A 309 -2.12 17.75 15.51
N PRO A 310 -3.33 17.30 15.14
CA PRO A 310 -3.56 15.93 14.73
C PRO A 310 -2.95 15.68 13.34
N LEU A 311 -2.10 14.65 13.21
CA LEU A 311 -1.56 14.23 11.91
C LEU A 311 -2.57 13.28 11.26
N LYS A 312 -2.97 13.57 10.01
CA LYS A 312 -3.78 12.66 9.20
C LYS A 312 -2.98 12.15 8.02
N PHE A 313 -3.12 10.86 7.72
CA PHE A 313 -2.37 10.16 6.67
C PHE A 313 -3.30 9.76 5.53
N TRP A 314 -2.83 10.02 4.31
CA TRP A 314 -3.53 9.70 3.06
C TRP A 314 -2.57 9.01 2.09
N ARG A 315 -3.11 8.31 1.11
CA ARG A 315 -2.33 7.69 0.03
C ARG A 315 -2.49 8.45 -1.28
N TRP A 316 -1.38 8.71 -1.96
CA TRP A 316 -1.35 9.20 -3.33
C TRP A 316 -0.42 8.33 -4.18
N LYS A 317 -0.97 7.70 -5.24
CA LYS A 317 -0.24 6.81 -6.17
C LYS A 317 0.57 5.70 -5.48
N GLY A 318 -0.04 4.90 -4.61
CA GLY A 318 0.65 3.78 -3.96
C GLY A 318 1.61 4.19 -2.83
N TYR A 319 1.63 5.48 -2.47
CA TYR A 319 2.53 6.03 -1.46
C TYR A 319 1.74 6.74 -0.37
N LEU A 320 2.11 6.51 0.89
CA LEU A 320 1.69 7.38 1.99
C LEU A 320 2.28 8.78 1.72
N ILE A 321 1.43 9.71 1.31
CA ILE A 321 1.82 11.09 1.01
C ILE A 321 0.77 12.01 1.62
N GLN A 322 1.30 13.03 2.28
CA GLN A 322 0.64 14.21 2.83
C GLN A 322 0.12 14.06 4.27
N VAL A 323 0.93 14.60 5.17
CA VAL A 323 0.56 14.99 6.52
C VAL A 323 -0.06 16.37 6.43
N TYR A 324 -1.33 16.51 6.78
CA TYR A 324 -1.93 17.82 6.99
C TYR A 324 -1.84 18.19 8.47
N ILE A 325 -1.25 19.36 8.74
CA ILE A 325 -1.36 20.06 10.01
C ILE A 325 -2.57 20.98 9.86
N CYS A 326 -3.70 20.66 10.50
CA CYS A 326 -4.82 21.59 10.56
C CYS A 326 -4.42 22.75 11.47
N TRP A 327 -4.27 23.95 10.91
CA TRP A 327 -4.22 25.19 11.69
C TRP A 327 -5.66 25.58 12.08
N PRO A 328 -5.89 26.09 13.30
CA PRO A 328 -7.17 26.67 13.70
C PRO A 328 -7.52 27.94 12.91
#